data_AF-A0A101N9C0-F1
#
_entry.id   AF-A0A101N9C0-F1
#
_cell.length_a   1.000
_cell.length_b   1.000
_cell.length_c   1.000
_cell.angle_alpha   90.00
_cell.angle_beta   90.00
_cell.angle_gamma   90.00
#
_symmetry.space_group_name_H-M   'P 1'
#
loop_
_entity.id
_entity.type
_entity.pdbx_description
1 polymer ?
#
loop_
_entity_poly.entity_id
_entity_poly.type
_entity_poly.pdbx_seq_one_letter_code
_entity_poly.pdbx_strand_id
1 'polypeptide(L)'
;MSATGLPESWDLEAEDGGGSEVHGDALGLTFSRFSPGQILDHMAELARRTGAAVIPLGCPTILTSEADPKHLPESLRAEAIVVAPESLTGQAIQLVITPRPEPRQRPALPQFPYHPNPVATISDAPCACCGQERGWVYTGPVHAADAPDSGSCPYRVAFGKAAERYDAAFADGIEGDVPEDVGTTILRRTPGFLAWQSPTWLTHCGDGAEFLGLAGAKELEKYPDAVGHLRQRWPDDRFDDFLAYADFT
;
A
#
# COMPACT_ATOMS: atom_id res chain seq x y z
N MET A 1 -17.52 -51.88 -14.68
CA MET A 1 -18.68 -50.97 -14.74
C MET A 1 -18.93 -50.51 -13.32
N SER A 2 -18.63 -49.24 -13.03
CA SER A 2 -18.85 -48.65 -11.69
C SER A 2 -20.33 -48.77 -11.30
N ALA A 3 -20.61 -49.14 -10.05
CA ALA A 3 -21.94 -49.47 -9.55
C ALA A 3 -22.95 -48.30 -9.54
N THR A 4 -22.52 -47.11 -9.94
CA THR A 4 -23.28 -45.85 -9.88
C THR A 4 -23.57 -45.23 -11.25
N GLY A 5 -23.06 -45.79 -12.36
CA GLY A 5 -23.30 -45.24 -13.70
C GLY A 5 -22.58 -43.93 -14.01
N LEU A 6 -21.70 -43.46 -13.12
CA LEU A 6 -20.79 -42.33 -13.34
C LEU A 6 -19.42 -42.82 -13.85
N PRO A 7 -18.73 -42.07 -14.71
CA PRO A 7 -17.37 -42.37 -15.12
C PRO A 7 -16.39 -42.28 -13.94
N GLU A 8 -15.26 -43.00 -14.00
CA GLU A 8 -14.24 -43.01 -12.91
C GLU A 8 -13.61 -41.63 -12.68
N SER A 9 -13.49 -40.83 -13.75
CA SER A 9 -13.15 -39.40 -13.72
C SER A 9 -13.78 -38.68 -14.91
N TRP A 10 -13.93 -37.37 -14.82
CA TRP A 10 -14.33 -36.50 -15.94
C TRP A 10 -13.71 -35.11 -15.81
N ASP A 11 -13.45 -34.49 -16.95
CA ASP A 11 -12.96 -33.12 -17.00
C ASP A 11 -14.13 -32.13 -16.93
N LEU A 12 -13.99 -31.14 -16.07
CA LEU A 12 -14.88 -29.99 -15.95
C LEU A 12 -14.17 -28.77 -16.52
N GLU A 13 -14.75 -28.16 -17.54
CA GLU A 13 -14.31 -26.87 -18.08
C GLU A 13 -15.34 -25.80 -17.72
N ALA A 14 -14.88 -24.69 -17.16
CA ALA A 14 -15.69 -23.52 -16.85
C ALA A 14 -15.62 -22.49 -17.98
N GLU A 15 -16.54 -21.52 -17.99
CA GLU A 15 -16.67 -20.53 -19.07
C GLU A 15 -15.47 -19.57 -19.13
N ASP A 16 -14.74 -19.39 -18.04
CA ASP A 16 -13.49 -18.62 -17.98
C ASP A 16 -12.29 -19.37 -18.57
N GLY A 17 -12.50 -20.58 -19.09
CA GLY A 17 -11.45 -21.46 -19.61
C GLY A 17 -10.68 -22.21 -18.51
N GLY A 18 -11.08 -22.08 -17.24
CA GLY A 18 -10.54 -22.87 -16.14
C GLY A 18 -11.00 -24.33 -16.22
N GLY A 19 -10.08 -25.27 -15.98
CA GLY A 19 -10.37 -26.71 -15.99
C GLY A 19 -10.24 -27.34 -14.61
N SER A 20 -10.82 -28.52 -14.41
CA SER A 20 -10.57 -29.41 -13.27
C SER A 20 -10.81 -30.86 -13.67
N GLU A 21 -9.98 -31.77 -13.18
CA GLU A 21 -10.22 -33.21 -13.24
C GLU A 21 -11.04 -33.62 -11.99
N VAL A 22 -12.25 -34.13 -12.19
CA VAL A 22 -13.20 -34.46 -11.13
C VAL A 22 -13.39 -35.97 -11.01
N HIS A 23 -13.29 -36.46 -9.78
CA HIS A 23 -13.51 -37.87 -9.42
C HIS A 23 -14.66 -37.95 -8.43
N GLY A 24 -15.54 -38.94 -8.58
CA GLY A 24 -16.69 -39.11 -7.68
C GLY A 24 -16.81 -40.52 -7.13
N ASP A 25 -17.15 -40.63 -5.84
CA ASP A 25 -17.49 -41.88 -5.18
C ASP A 25 -18.76 -41.73 -4.31
N ALA A 26 -19.04 -42.71 -3.44
CA ALA A 26 -20.21 -42.68 -2.57
C ALA A 26 -20.12 -41.63 -1.44
N LEU A 27 -18.93 -41.08 -1.19
CA LEU A 27 -18.65 -40.15 -0.09
C LEU A 27 -18.52 -38.71 -0.57
N GLY A 28 -18.16 -38.47 -1.83
CA GLY A 28 -18.15 -37.12 -2.38
C GLY A 28 -17.53 -36.97 -3.76
N LEU A 29 -17.18 -35.72 -4.07
CA LEU A 29 -16.48 -35.32 -5.28
C LEU A 29 -15.10 -34.76 -4.92
N THR A 30 -14.09 -35.19 -5.65
CA THR A 30 -12.71 -34.72 -5.53
C THR A 30 -12.34 -33.94 -6.79
N PHE A 31 -11.99 -32.67 -6.61
CA PHE A 31 -11.51 -31.79 -7.67
C PHE A 31 -9.99 -31.74 -7.61
N SER A 32 -9.32 -31.99 -8.72
CA SER A 32 -7.86 -32.08 -8.81
C SER A 32 -7.33 -31.37 -10.05
N ARG A 33 -6.06 -30.91 -9.99
CA ARG A 33 -5.41 -30.14 -11.07
C ARG A 33 -6.27 -28.98 -11.59
N PHE A 34 -6.95 -28.29 -10.69
CA PHE A 34 -7.90 -27.26 -11.08
C PHE A 34 -7.23 -25.89 -11.23
N SER A 35 -7.78 -25.08 -12.13
CA SER A 35 -7.51 -23.64 -12.19
C SER A 35 -8.45 -22.90 -11.24
N PRO A 36 -7.93 -22.04 -10.33
CA PRO A 36 -8.75 -21.05 -9.62
C PRO A 36 -9.65 -20.23 -10.54
N GLY A 37 -10.82 -19.82 -10.05
CA GLY A 37 -11.80 -19.08 -10.85
C GLY A 37 -13.19 -19.69 -10.74
N GLN A 38 -13.92 -19.77 -11.85
CA GLN A 38 -15.30 -20.27 -11.88
C GLN A 38 -15.42 -21.74 -11.44
N ILE A 39 -14.35 -22.54 -11.52
CA ILE A 39 -14.34 -23.88 -10.90
C ILE A 39 -14.65 -23.81 -9.40
N LEU A 40 -14.04 -22.85 -8.68
CA LEU A 40 -14.33 -22.67 -7.25
C LEU A 40 -15.75 -22.14 -7.03
N ASP A 41 -16.29 -21.35 -7.96
CA ASP A 41 -17.69 -20.91 -7.88
C ASP A 41 -18.66 -22.08 -8.07
N HIS A 42 -18.33 -23.05 -8.93
CA HIS A 42 -19.09 -24.29 -9.07
C HIS A 42 -19.00 -25.15 -7.80
N MET A 43 -17.81 -25.28 -7.19
CA MET A 43 -17.65 -25.97 -5.90
C MET A 43 -18.48 -25.31 -4.80
N ALA A 44 -18.45 -23.96 -4.73
CA ALA A 44 -19.25 -23.19 -3.79
C ALA A 44 -20.75 -23.39 -4.02
N GLU A 45 -21.21 -23.31 -5.27
CA GLU A 45 -22.62 -23.53 -5.60
C GLU A 45 -23.08 -24.95 -5.26
N LEU A 46 -22.26 -25.95 -5.56
CA LEU A 46 -22.55 -27.33 -5.19
C LEU A 46 -22.68 -27.48 -3.67
N ALA A 47 -21.74 -26.93 -2.90
CA ALA A 47 -21.78 -26.95 -1.45
C ALA A 47 -23.04 -26.25 -0.90
N ARG A 48 -23.40 -25.07 -1.43
CA ARG A 48 -24.63 -24.35 -1.06
C ARG A 48 -25.90 -25.18 -1.31
N ARG A 49 -25.98 -25.85 -2.47
CA ARG A 49 -27.16 -26.64 -2.85
C ARG A 49 -27.30 -27.96 -2.10
N THR A 50 -26.18 -28.57 -1.72
CA THR A 50 -26.15 -29.91 -1.12
C THR A 50 -25.95 -29.91 0.38
N GLY A 51 -25.46 -28.81 0.97
CA GLY A 51 -24.96 -28.77 2.34
C GLY A 51 -23.64 -29.53 2.53
N ALA A 52 -22.96 -29.90 1.45
CA ALA A 52 -21.70 -30.62 1.52
C ALA A 52 -20.59 -29.73 2.12
N ALA A 53 -19.75 -30.33 2.96
CA ALA A 53 -18.53 -29.69 3.44
C ALA A 53 -17.50 -29.59 2.31
N VAL A 54 -16.80 -28.46 2.23
CA VAL A 54 -15.64 -28.30 1.34
C VAL A 54 -14.38 -28.55 2.16
N ILE A 55 -13.54 -29.49 1.74
CA ILE A 55 -12.35 -29.92 2.49
C ILE A 55 -11.10 -29.66 1.63
N PRO A 56 -10.55 -28.43 1.63
CA PRO A 56 -9.30 -28.17 0.94
C PRO A 56 -8.14 -28.81 1.69
N LEU A 57 -7.22 -29.45 0.96
CA LEU A 57 -6.10 -30.19 1.55
C LEU A 57 -5.16 -29.24 2.30
N GLY A 58 -4.96 -29.48 3.60
CA GLY A 58 -4.09 -28.67 4.45
C GLY A 58 -4.67 -27.32 4.85
N CYS A 59 -5.98 -27.11 4.66
CA CYS A 59 -6.69 -25.90 5.04
C CYS A 59 -7.90 -26.23 5.93
N PRO A 60 -8.45 -25.23 6.64
CA PRO A 60 -9.73 -25.33 7.33
C PRO A 60 -10.85 -25.95 6.48
N THR A 61 -11.63 -26.85 7.07
CA THR A 61 -12.85 -27.38 6.45
C THR A 61 -13.93 -26.30 6.43
N ILE A 62 -14.58 -26.10 5.30
CA ILE A 62 -15.63 -25.08 5.15
C ILE A 62 -17.00 -25.74 5.26
N LEU A 63 -17.82 -25.24 6.18
CA LEU A 63 -19.18 -25.71 6.45
C LEU A 63 -20.19 -24.63 6.10
N THR A 64 -21.40 -25.06 5.73
CA THR A 64 -22.51 -24.14 5.40
C THR A 64 -23.45 -23.89 6.58
N SER A 65 -23.38 -24.71 7.62
CA SER A 65 -24.23 -24.61 8.80
C SER A 65 -23.48 -24.95 10.10
N GLU A 66 -23.81 -24.24 11.17
CA GLU A 66 -23.35 -24.51 12.55
C GLU A 66 -23.80 -25.89 13.06
N ALA A 67 -24.76 -26.53 12.40
CA ALA A 67 -25.23 -27.87 12.76
C ALA A 67 -24.39 -29.02 12.17
N ASP A 68 -23.59 -28.75 11.14
CA ASP A 68 -22.81 -29.75 10.38
C ASP A 68 -21.58 -30.30 11.11
N PRO A 69 -20.88 -29.58 12.02
CA PRO A 69 -19.69 -30.07 12.71
C PRO A 69 -19.87 -31.44 13.39
N LYS A 70 -21.09 -31.75 13.86
CA LYS A 70 -21.41 -33.01 14.54
C LYS A 70 -21.27 -34.25 13.65
N HIS A 71 -21.31 -34.07 12.33
CA HIS A 71 -21.20 -35.15 11.34
C HIS A 71 -19.76 -35.38 10.86
N LEU A 72 -18.83 -34.48 11.20
CA LEU A 72 -17.43 -34.59 10.83
C LEU A 72 -16.62 -35.40 11.85
N PRO A 73 -15.56 -36.11 11.40
CA PRO A 73 -14.49 -36.58 12.27
C PRO A 73 -13.87 -35.45 13.09
N GLU A 74 -13.32 -35.77 14.26
CA GLU A 74 -12.75 -34.78 15.18
C GLU A 74 -11.65 -33.92 14.55
N SER A 75 -10.78 -34.51 13.74
CA SER A 75 -9.69 -33.81 13.05
C SER A 75 -10.18 -32.70 12.11
N LEU A 76 -11.23 -32.96 11.33
CA LEU A 76 -11.81 -31.96 10.42
C LEU A 76 -12.63 -30.92 11.18
N ARG A 77 -13.27 -31.33 12.28
CA ARG A 77 -14.08 -30.44 13.11
C ARG A 77 -13.25 -29.38 13.82
N ALA A 78 -12.06 -29.72 14.31
CA ALA A 78 -11.20 -28.83 15.09
C ALA A 78 -10.76 -27.59 14.29
N GLU A 79 -10.64 -27.72 12.98
CA GLU A 79 -10.20 -26.67 12.06
C GLU A 79 -11.34 -26.19 11.16
N ALA A 80 -12.60 -26.57 11.44
CA ALA A 80 -13.72 -26.17 10.60
C ALA A 80 -14.08 -24.69 10.80
N ILE A 81 -14.38 -24.02 9.69
CA ILE A 81 -14.99 -22.69 9.67
C ILE A 81 -16.40 -22.80 9.10
N VAL A 82 -17.33 -22.04 9.66
CA VAL A 82 -18.70 -21.94 9.15
C VAL A 82 -18.81 -20.66 8.33
N VAL A 83 -19.19 -20.82 7.06
CA VAL A 83 -19.44 -19.71 6.14
C VAL A 83 -20.91 -19.76 5.76
N ALA A 84 -21.63 -18.67 6.02
CA ALA A 84 -23.04 -18.57 5.66
C ALA A 84 -23.23 -18.87 4.16
N PRO A 85 -24.28 -19.62 3.74
CA PRO A 85 -24.46 -20.04 2.36
C PRO A 85 -24.36 -18.87 1.36
N GLU A 86 -24.95 -17.72 1.67
CA GLU A 86 -24.91 -16.51 0.85
C GLU A 86 -23.50 -15.90 0.69
N SER A 87 -22.58 -16.21 1.61
CA SER A 87 -21.20 -15.72 1.62
C SER A 87 -20.20 -16.75 1.08
N LEU A 88 -20.61 -18.02 0.94
CA LEU A 88 -19.76 -19.07 0.40
C LEU A 88 -19.65 -18.88 -1.11
N THR A 89 -18.63 -18.18 -1.60
CA THR A 89 -18.34 -18.02 -3.04
C THR A 89 -17.05 -18.74 -3.42
N GLY A 90 -16.74 -18.86 -4.73
CA GLY A 90 -15.45 -19.37 -5.16
C GLY A 90 -14.30 -18.51 -4.65
N GLN A 91 -14.50 -17.20 -4.54
CA GLN A 91 -13.55 -16.29 -3.89
C GLN A 91 -13.37 -16.59 -2.39
N ALA A 92 -14.44 -16.93 -1.66
CA ALA A 92 -14.34 -17.32 -0.26
C ALA A 92 -13.51 -18.61 -0.09
N ILE A 93 -13.76 -19.62 -0.92
CA ILE A 93 -12.96 -20.85 -0.95
C ILE A 93 -11.50 -20.53 -1.31
N GLN A 94 -11.28 -19.67 -2.30
CA GLN A 94 -9.94 -19.25 -2.73
C GLN A 94 -9.16 -18.57 -1.60
N LEU A 95 -9.81 -17.76 -0.75
CA LEU A 95 -9.17 -17.11 0.40
C LEU A 95 -8.76 -18.11 1.49
N VAL A 96 -9.44 -19.25 1.59
CA VAL A 96 -9.05 -20.32 2.51
C VAL A 96 -7.84 -21.10 1.95
N ILE A 97 -7.86 -21.41 0.65
CA ILE A 97 -6.78 -22.16 -0.03
C ILE A 97 -5.51 -21.31 -0.19
N THR A 98 -5.68 -20.03 -0.50
CA THR A 98 -4.60 -19.06 -0.71
C THR A 98 -5.03 -17.73 -0.09
N PRO A 99 -4.81 -17.57 1.23
CA PRO A 99 -5.12 -16.31 1.88
C PRO A 99 -4.36 -15.20 1.18
N ARG A 100 -5.09 -14.19 0.71
CA ARG A 100 -4.44 -12.95 0.26
C ARG A 100 -3.72 -12.39 1.49
N PRO A 101 -2.44 -11.99 1.38
CA PRO A 101 -1.82 -11.25 2.47
C PRO A 101 -2.72 -10.06 2.76
N GLU A 102 -3.12 -9.90 4.03
CA GLU A 102 -3.97 -8.78 4.43
C GLU A 102 -3.33 -7.49 3.92
N PRO A 103 -4.13 -6.55 3.36
CA PRO A 103 -3.60 -5.23 3.03
C PRO A 103 -2.98 -4.65 4.30
N ARG A 104 -1.66 -4.45 4.31
CA ARG A 104 -0.97 -3.90 5.48
C ARG A 104 -1.64 -2.59 5.88
N GLN A 105 -2.09 -2.49 7.12
CA GLN A 105 -2.69 -1.25 7.62
C GLN A 105 -1.64 -0.13 7.55
N ARG A 106 -1.91 0.87 6.71
CA ARG A 106 -1.05 2.04 6.58
C ARG A 106 -1.59 3.15 7.47
N PRO A 107 -0.93 3.47 8.60
CA PRO A 107 -1.36 4.58 9.43
C PRO A 107 -1.24 5.90 8.67
N ALA A 108 -2.04 6.89 9.07
CA ALA A 108 -1.99 8.23 8.49
C ALA A 108 -0.64 8.89 8.74
N LEU A 109 -0.10 9.57 7.72
CA LEU A 109 1.19 10.26 7.81
C LEU A 109 1.20 11.26 8.98
N PRO A 110 2.35 11.45 9.65
CA PRO A 110 2.51 12.55 10.60
C PRO A 110 2.22 13.90 9.94
N GLN A 111 1.79 14.87 10.75
CA GLN A 111 1.70 16.26 10.30
C GLN A 111 3.09 16.89 10.26
N PHE A 112 3.37 17.61 9.18
CA PHE A 112 4.60 18.36 8.99
C PHE A 112 4.22 19.83 8.74
N PRO A 113 4.44 20.74 9.71
CA PRO A 113 3.96 22.12 9.62
C PRO A 113 4.44 22.87 8.39
N TYR A 114 5.64 22.56 7.90
CA TYR A 114 6.23 23.23 6.76
C TYR A 114 6.09 22.43 5.45
N HIS A 115 5.58 21.19 5.48
CA HIS A 115 5.41 20.36 4.28
C HIS A 115 4.20 19.43 4.45
N PRO A 116 2.96 19.96 4.41
CA PRO A 116 1.73 19.23 4.74
C PRO A 116 1.49 18.00 3.85
N ASN A 117 1.98 18.03 2.61
CA ASN A 117 1.88 16.95 1.62
C ASN A 117 3.28 16.38 1.31
N PRO A 118 3.95 15.76 2.29
CA PRO A 118 5.34 15.36 2.15
C PRO A 118 5.52 14.30 1.06
N VAL A 119 6.70 14.28 0.45
CA VAL A 119 7.08 13.23 -0.49
C VAL A 119 7.19 11.89 0.25
N ALA A 120 6.12 11.11 0.25
CA ALA A 120 6.07 9.77 0.83
C ALA A 120 5.60 8.77 -0.23
N THR A 121 6.38 7.71 -0.42
CA THR A 121 6.05 6.62 -1.33
C THR A 121 5.53 5.44 -0.53
N ILE A 122 4.55 4.74 -1.09
CA ILE A 122 4.05 3.48 -0.54
C ILE A 122 5.17 2.44 -0.62
N SER A 123 5.44 1.74 0.48
CA SER A 123 6.43 0.65 0.51
C SER A 123 6.03 -0.43 1.50
N ASP A 124 6.19 -1.69 1.08
CA ASP A 124 6.02 -2.87 1.91
C ASP A 124 7.29 -3.28 2.65
N ALA A 125 8.42 -2.59 2.41
CA ALA A 125 9.69 -2.88 3.07
C ALA A 125 9.73 -2.32 4.51
N PRO A 126 10.43 -3.00 5.44
CA PRO A 126 10.66 -2.46 6.77
C PRO A 126 11.52 -1.19 6.71
N CYS A 127 11.19 -0.21 7.53
CA CYS A 127 11.94 1.05 7.61
C CYS A 127 13.40 0.81 8.04
N ALA A 128 14.39 1.26 7.26
CA ALA A 128 15.81 1.09 7.58
C ALA A 128 16.24 1.74 8.92
N CYS A 129 15.53 2.79 9.35
CA CYS A 129 15.78 3.45 10.63
C CYS A 129 15.24 2.69 11.85
N CYS A 130 14.16 1.89 11.71
CA CYS A 130 13.53 1.27 12.89
C CYS A 130 12.96 -0.13 12.74
N GLY A 131 13.10 -0.76 11.58
CA GLY A 131 12.62 -2.11 11.30
C GLY A 131 11.10 -2.27 11.24
N GLN A 132 10.32 -1.19 11.40
CA GLN A 132 8.86 -1.26 11.39
C GLN A 132 8.30 -1.19 9.96
N GLU A 133 7.36 -2.07 9.64
CA GLU A 133 6.59 -2.07 8.40
C GLU A 133 5.36 -1.16 8.57
N ARG A 134 5.43 0.08 8.06
CA ARG A 134 4.33 1.06 8.19
C ARG A 134 3.66 1.40 6.86
N GLY A 135 4.08 0.78 5.77
CA GLY A 135 3.53 1.07 4.44
C GLY A 135 4.04 2.35 3.78
N TRP A 136 4.94 3.10 4.44
CA TRP A 136 5.43 4.41 3.98
C TRP A 136 6.94 4.52 4.09
N VAL A 137 7.55 5.07 3.04
CA VAL A 137 8.97 5.43 3.00
C VAL A 137 9.14 6.84 2.45
N TYR A 138 10.02 7.61 3.08
CA TYR A 138 10.53 8.87 2.57
C TYR A 138 11.80 8.58 1.78
N THR A 139 11.77 8.95 0.49
CA THR A 139 12.88 8.80 -0.47
C THR A 139 13.24 10.15 -1.11
N GLY A 140 12.84 11.26 -0.49
CA GLY A 140 13.23 12.59 -0.91
C GLY A 140 14.68 12.92 -0.54
N PRO A 141 15.10 14.20 -0.68
CA PRO A 141 16.44 14.64 -0.34
C PRO A 141 16.86 14.30 1.08
N VAL A 142 18.08 13.77 1.24
CA VAL A 142 18.71 13.53 2.54
C VAL A 142 20.19 13.89 2.41
N HIS A 143 20.65 14.75 3.31
CA HIS A 143 22.05 15.14 3.44
C HIS A 143 22.63 14.42 4.66
N ALA A 144 23.22 13.25 4.43
CA ALA A 144 23.95 12.46 5.42
C ALA A 144 24.86 11.44 4.72
N ALA A 145 26.04 11.18 5.28
CA ALA A 145 26.96 10.18 4.73
C ALA A 145 26.46 8.74 4.94
N ASP A 146 25.79 8.49 6.08
CA ASP A 146 25.37 7.15 6.50
C ASP A 146 23.86 6.92 6.35
N ALA A 147 23.16 7.79 5.61
CA ALA A 147 21.74 7.60 5.36
C ALA A 147 21.51 6.41 4.41
N PRO A 148 20.53 5.54 4.71
CA PRO A 148 20.25 4.37 3.86
C PRO A 148 19.57 4.78 2.54
N ASP A 149 20.04 4.22 1.42
CA ASP A 149 19.44 4.41 0.09
C ASP A 149 17.96 3.98 0.04
N SER A 150 17.58 3.00 0.86
CA SER A 150 16.21 2.53 0.96
C SER A 150 15.27 3.49 1.70
N GLY A 151 15.80 4.59 2.25
CA GLY A 151 15.02 5.63 2.91
C GLY A 151 14.59 5.31 4.33
N SER A 152 13.87 6.25 4.94
CA SER A 152 13.34 6.14 6.30
C SER A 152 11.83 6.40 6.30
N CYS A 153 11.08 5.81 7.23
CA CYS A 153 9.65 6.10 7.29
C CYS A 153 9.39 7.55 7.76
N PRO A 154 8.34 8.22 7.27
CA PRO A 154 8.03 9.61 7.63
C PRO A 154 7.91 9.88 9.14
N TYR A 155 7.52 8.89 9.94
CA TYR A 155 7.52 8.99 11.41
C TYR A 155 8.91 9.24 12.00
N ARG A 156 9.95 8.58 11.47
CA ARG A 156 11.31 8.78 11.96
C ARG A 156 11.87 10.14 11.55
N VAL A 157 11.39 10.70 10.44
CA VAL A 157 11.63 12.11 10.08
C VAL A 157 10.91 13.02 11.07
N ALA A 158 9.59 12.88 11.25
CA ALA A 158 8.77 13.74 12.11
C ALA A 158 9.28 13.84 13.56
N PHE A 159 9.70 12.71 14.13
CA PHE A 159 10.23 12.67 15.51
C PHE A 159 11.74 12.99 15.60
N GLY A 160 12.39 13.40 14.50
CA GLY A 160 13.81 13.71 14.45
C GLY A 160 14.74 12.50 14.61
N LYS A 161 14.21 11.27 14.67
CA LYS A 161 14.99 10.05 14.95
C LYS A 161 15.86 9.62 13.78
N ALA A 162 15.44 9.88 12.55
CA ALA A 162 16.29 9.69 11.38
C ALA A 162 17.46 10.69 11.40
N ALA A 163 17.17 11.96 11.68
CA ALA A 163 18.19 13.00 11.79
C ALA A 163 19.16 12.78 12.94
N GLU A 164 18.71 12.29 14.10
CA GLU A 164 19.58 11.91 15.22
C GLU A 164 20.47 10.71 14.88
N ARG A 165 19.92 9.69 14.22
CA ARG A 165 20.61 8.43 13.96
C ARG A 165 21.68 8.55 12.87
N TYR A 166 21.40 9.31 11.83
CA TYR A 166 22.24 9.39 10.64
C TYR A 166 22.96 10.73 10.49
N ASP A 167 22.85 11.61 11.49
CA ASP A 167 23.27 13.01 11.40
C ASP A 167 22.76 13.71 10.13
N ALA A 168 21.47 13.49 9.85
CA ALA A 168 20.85 13.89 8.59
C ALA A 168 20.13 15.23 8.68
N ALA A 169 20.22 16.00 7.59
CA ALA A 169 19.33 17.10 7.27
C ALA A 169 18.51 16.78 6.02
N PHE A 170 17.28 17.29 5.95
CA PHE A 170 16.35 17.05 4.84
C PHE A 170 16.19 18.25 3.91
N ALA A 171 16.84 19.37 4.25
CA ALA A 171 17.02 20.55 3.44
C ALA A 171 18.44 21.09 3.66
N ASP A 172 18.96 21.83 2.68
CA ASP A 172 20.36 22.29 2.68
C ASP A 172 20.59 23.47 3.62
N GLY A 173 19.54 24.23 3.92
CA GLY A 173 19.63 25.39 4.79
C GLY A 173 18.32 26.13 4.91
N ILE A 174 18.38 27.28 5.58
CA ILE A 174 17.26 28.19 5.78
C ILE A 174 17.71 29.59 5.36
N GLU A 175 16.89 30.28 4.57
CA GLU A 175 17.13 31.66 4.17
C GLU A 175 16.51 32.60 5.19
N GLY A 176 17.35 33.27 5.99
CA GLY A 176 16.94 34.21 7.04
C GLY A 176 17.13 33.66 8.45
N ASP A 177 16.82 34.49 9.44
CA ASP A 177 16.94 34.14 10.86
C ASP A 177 15.61 33.66 11.42
N VAL A 178 15.62 32.47 12.00
CA VAL A 178 14.48 31.86 12.70
C VAL A 178 14.93 31.34 14.07
N PRO A 179 14.01 31.18 15.03
CA PRO A 179 14.28 30.47 16.26
C PRO A 179 14.90 29.08 16.04
N GLU A 180 15.75 28.64 16.97
CA GLU A 180 16.47 27.35 16.85
C GLU A 180 15.54 26.14 16.71
N ASP A 181 14.40 26.17 17.38
CA ASP A 181 13.39 25.11 17.34
C ASP A 181 12.65 25.05 16.00
N VAL A 182 12.37 26.20 15.38
CA VAL A 182 11.87 26.31 14.00
C VAL A 182 12.90 25.74 13.05
N GLY A 183 14.16 26.18 13.16
CA GLY A 183 15.24 25.70 12.31
C GLY A 183 15.48 24.20 12.42
N THR A 184 15.44 23.66 13.64
CA THR A 184 15.50 22.22 13.90
C THR A 184 14.32 21.47 13.28
N THR A 185 13.11 22.04 13.37
CA THR A 185 11.92 21.40 12.81
C THR A 185 11.99 21.34 11.29
N ILE A 186 12.44 22.41 10.64
CA ILE A 186 12.64 22.46 9.18
C ILE A 186 13.72 21.46 8.76
N LEU A 187 14.94 21.61 9.28
CA LEU A 187 16.10 20.86 8.78
C LEU A 187 16.07 19.37 9.16
N ARG A 188 15.53 19.03 10.34
CA ARG A 188 15.68 17.68 10.93
C ARG A 188 14.37 16.93 11.10
N ARG A 189 13.22 17.59 10.92
CA ARG A 189 11.90 16.97 11.15
C ARG A 189 10.91 17.16 10.00
N THR A 190 11.29 17.89 8.95
CA THR A 190 10.43 18.13 7.80
C THR A 190 11.01 17.42 6.58
N PRO A 191 10.24 16.55 5.89
CA PRO A 191 10.60 16.00 4.60
C PRO A 191 11.00 17.10 3.61
N GLY A 192 12.10 16.92 2.90
CA GLY A 192 12.52 17.83 1.84
C GLY A 192 11.63 17.71 0.61
N PHE A 193 11.87 18.60 -0.37
CA PHE A 193 11.24 18.58 -1.69
C PHE A 193 12.31 18.52 -2.78
N LEU A 194 11.98 17.91 -3.91
CA LEU A 194 12.92 17.83 -5.03
C LEU A 194 13.03 19.19 -5.70
N ALA A 195 14.25 19.64 -5.92
CA ALA A 195 14.57 20.85 -6.66
C ALA A 195 15.83 20.62 -7.50
N TRP A 196 15.96 21.36 -8.61
CA TRP A 196 17.11 21.23 -9.51
C TRP A 196 18.42 21.71 -8.87
N GLN A 197 18.34 22.77 -8.06
CA GLN A 197 19.36 23.10 -7.07
C GLN A 197 18.89 22.62 -5.69
N SER A 198 19.82 22.40 -4.76
CA SER A 198 19.45 22.04 -3.42
C SER A 198 18.50 23.07 -2.80
N PRO A 199 17.37 22.64 -2.23
CA PRO A 199 16.37 23.56 -1.72
C PRO A 199 16.83 24.18 -0.39
N THR A 200 16.98 25.50 -0.39
CA THR A 200 17.01 26.30 0.84
C THR A 200 15.58 26.63 1.25
N TRP A 201 15.28 26.46 2.54
CA TRP A 201 13.95 26.76 3.07
C TRP A 201 13.73 28.26 3.20
N LEU A 202 12.63 28.77 2.65
CA LEU A 202 12.28 30.19 2.77
C LEU A 202 11.66 30.50 4.13
N THR A 203 11.82 31.74 4.59
CA THR A 203 11.27 32.22 5.87
C THR A 203 10.50 33.52 5.67
N HIS A 204 9.56 33.79 6.57
CA HIS A 204 8.83 35.05 6.64
C HIS A 204 8.32 35.28 8.06
N CYS A 205 8.24 36.54 8.51
CA CYS A 205 7.79 36.89 9.86
C CYS A 205 8.51 36.16 11.02
N GLY A 206 9.76 35.75 10.84
CA GLY A 206 10.53 35.01 11.85
C GLY A 206 10.14 33.53 11.98
N ASP A 207 9.48 32.97 10.97
CA ASP A 207 9.09 31.55 10.92
C ASP A 207 9.38 30.94 9.54
N GLY A 208 9.35 29.62 9.44
CA GLY A 208 9.49 28.89 8.18
C GLY A 208 8.26 29.03 7.27
N ALA A 209 8.50 29.18 5.97
CA ALA A 209 7.42 29.11 4.99
C ALA A 209 6.90 27.68 4.84
N GLU A 210 5.59 27.54 4.65
CA GLU A 210 4.97 26.26 4.32
C GLU A 210 5.13 25.97 2.82
N PHE A 211 5.64 24.78 2.49
CA PHE A 211 5.74 24.30 1.12
C PHE A 211 4.42 23.62 0.70
N LEU A 212 3.68 24.30 -0.16
CA LEU A 212 2.37 23.84 -0.65
C LEU A 212 2.45 23.03 -1.95
N GLY A 213 3.62 22.97 -2.57
CA GLY A 213 3.84 22.28 -3.85
C GLY A 213 4.67 23.12 -4.82
N LEU A 214 4.93 22.54 -5.98
CA LEU A 214 5.57 23.24 -7.10
C LEU A 214 4.57 24.23 -7.71
N ALA A 215 5.09 25.37 -8.18
CA ALA A 215 4.28 26.42 -8.80
C ALA A 215 4.85 26.76 -10.19
N GLY A 216 4.04 26.57 -11.23
CA GLY A 216 4.31 27.05 -12.59
C GLY A 216 3.69 28.43 -12.83
N ALA A 217 3.66 28.85 -14.09
CA ALA A 217 3.09 30.14 -14.48
C ALA A 217 1.62 30.24 -14.04
N LYS A 218 0.86 29.17 -14.24
CA LYS A 218 -0.57 29.12 -13.89
C LYS A 218 -0.83 29.25 -12.39
N GLU A 219 -0.04 28.61 -11.55
CA GLU A 219 -0.17 28.72 -10.09
C GLU A 219 0.18 30.14 -9.62
N LEU A 220 1.20 30.75 -10.24
CA LEU A 220 1.70 32.08 -9.92
C LEU A 220 0.77 33.22 -10.34
N GLU A 221 -0.17 33.02 -11.27
CA GLU A 221 -1.20 34.02 -11.63
C GLU A 221 -1.98 34.53 -10.40
N LYS A 222 -2.11 33.68 -9.38
CA LYS A 222 -2.84 34.00 -8.13
C LYS A 222 -2.03 34.86 -7.16
N TYR A 223 -0.72 35.02 -7.40
CA TYR A 223 0.23 35.65 -6.49
C TYR A 223 1.10 36.69 -7.22
N PRO A 224 0.51 37.83 -7.65
CA PRO A 224 1.22 38.83 -8.45
C PRO A 224 2.39 39.50 -7.72
N ASP A 225 2.32 39.58 -6.40
CA ASP A 225 3.40 40.01 -5.52
C ASP A 225 4.59 39.03 -5.53
N ALA A 226 4.33 37.73 -5.51
CA ALA A 226 5.35 36.70 -5.64
C ALA A 226 6.06 36.79 -7.01
N VAL A 227 5.30 36.99 -8.10
CA VAL A 227 5.88 37.22 -9.45
C VAL A 227 6.75 38.47 -9.46
N GLY A 228 6.29 39.57 -8.84
CA GLY A 228 7.06 40.80 -8.72
C GLY A 228 8.39 40.60 -7.98
N HIS A 229 8.38 39.85 -6.87
CA HIS A 229 9.58 39.52 -6.12
C HIS A 229 10.55 38.61 -6.92
N LEU A 230 10.03 37.59 -7.60
CA LEU A 230 10.83 36.72 -8.48
C LEU A 230 11.53 37.51 -9.58
N ARG A 231 10.83 38.48 -10.20
CA ARG A 231 11.40 39.34 -11.25
C ARG A 231 12.51 40.27 -10.74
N GLN A 232 12.44 40.69 -9.48
CA GLN A 232 13.52 41.46 -8.84
C GLN A 232 14.74 40.59 -8.54
N ARG A 233 14.50 39.35 -8.10
CA ARG A 233 15.58 38.39 -7.79
C ARG A 233 16.22 37.80 -9.04
N TRP A 234 15.48 37.75 -10.15
CA TRP A 234 15.96 37.31 -11.46
C TRP A 234 15.67 38.38 -12.53
N PRO A 235 16.50 39.43 -12.64
CA PRO A 235 16.35 40.48 -13.64
C PRO A 235 16.94 40.05 -15.00
N ASP A 236 16.43 38.96 -15.57
CA ASP A 236 16.79 38.46 -16.92
C ASP A 236 15.62 38.72 -17.87
N ASP A 237 15.94 39.10 -19.10
CA ASP A 237 14.96 39.40 -20.14
C ASP A 237 14.15 38.17 -20.57
N ARG A 238 14.63 36.97 -20.25
CA ARG A 238 13.97 35.68 -20.51
C ARG A 238 13.12 35.19 -19.33
N PHE A 239 12.92 36.00 -18.29
CA PHE A 239 12.11 35.61 -17.12
C PHE A 239 10.72 35.12 -17.50
N ASP A 240 10.04 35.83 -18.41
CA ASP A 240 8.70 35.48 -18.85
C ASP A 240 8.69 34.18 -19.68
N ASP A 241 9.72 33.96 -20.51
CA ASP A 241 9.90 32.70 -21.23
C ASP A 241 10.15 31.54 -20.26
N PHE A 242 10.98 31.73 -19.24
CA PHE A 242 11.27 30.72 -18.22
C PHE A 242 10.03 30.32 -17.43
N LEU A 243 9.21 31.29 -17.01
CA LEU A 243 7.94 31.01 -16.34
C LEU A 243 7.00 30.21 -17.26
N ALA A 244 6.92 30.54 -18.54
CA ALA A 244 6.10 29.80 -19.50
C ALA A 244 6.58 28.35 -19.70
N TYR A 245 7.88 28.06 -19.52
CA TYR A 245 8.42 26.70 -19.55
C TYR A 245 8.22 25.91 -18.26
N ALA A 246 8.02 26.59 -17.12
CA ALA A 246 7.86 25.94 -15.81
C ALA A 246 6.58 25.08 -15.70
N ASP A 247 5.62 25.23 -16.63
CA ASP A 247 4.39 24.42 -16.69
C ASP A 247 4.60 23.01 -17.29
N PHE A 248 5.79 22.67 -17.80
CA PHE A 248 6.07 21.42 -18.52
C PHE A 248 6.94 20.38 -17.77
N THR A 249 7.22 20.59 -16.49
CA THR A 249 8.02 19.70 -15.63
C THR A 249 7.28 19.36 -14.35
#